data_AF-A0A6S6XWY1-F1
#
_entry.id   AF-A0A6S6XWY1-F1
#
_cell.length_a   1.000
_cell.length_b   1.000
_cell.length_c   1.000
_cell.angle_alpha   90.00
_cell.angle_beta   90.00
_cell.angle_gamma   90.00
#
_symmetry.space_group_name_H-M   'P 1'
#
loop_
_entity.id
_entity.type
_entity.pdbx_description
1 polymer ?
#
loop_
_entity_poly.entity_id
_entity_poly.type
_entity_poly.pdbx_seq_one_letter_code
_entity_poly.pdbx_strand_id
1 'polypeptide(L)'
;MLYCPNCQILCPEDRCPSCGGKKLREPEGGDPVLLMTAAEGKADLISSLLDENRIPHEIRACGLDTPTAYGRMPSNRNLFVPYAALKRCEELLRDSGIV
;
A
#
# COMPACT_ATOMS: atom_id res chain seq x y z
N MET A 1 9.54 1.37 14.99
CA MET A 1 8.53 0.99 13.98
C MET A 1 8.59 -0.50 13.84
N LEU A 2 7.45 -1.19 13.97
CA LEU A 2 7.33 -2.62 13.77
C LEU A 2 6.41 -2.89 12.58
N TYR A 3 6.61 -4.00 11.90
CA TYR A 3 5.83 -4.43 10.75
C TYR A 3 4.81 -5.50 11.15
N CYS A 4 3.57 -5.31 10.72
CA CYS A 4 2.52 -6.31 10.86
C CYS A 4 2.43 -7.14 9.58
N PRO A 5 2.82 -8.43 9.56
CA PRO A 5 2.71 -9.25 8.34
C PRO A 5 1.27 -9.56 7.94
N ASN A 6 0.30 -9.45 8.86
CA ASN A 6 -1.12 -9.64 8.56
C ASN A 6 -1.72 -8.44 7.80
N CYS A 7 -1.51 -7.24 8.33
CA CYS A 7 -2.04 -6.02 7.72
C CYS A 7 -1.08 -5.40 6.71
N GLN A 8 0.17 -5.87 6.67
CA GLN A 8 1.24 -5.36 5.83
C GLN A 8 1.48 -3.86 6.04
N ILE A 9 1.35 -3.37 7.29
CA ILE A 9 1.55 -1.95 7.66
C ILE A 9 2.68 -1.79 8.68
N LEU A 10 3.28 -0.61 8.68
CA LEU A 10 4.21 -0.17 9.70
C LEU A 10 3.44 0.43 10.89
N CYS A 11 3.66 -0.14 12.05
CA CYS A 11 3.06 0.24 13.31
C CYS A 11 4.10 0.99 14.15
N PRO A 12 3.74 2.14 14.74
CA PRO A 12 4.64 2.85 15.63
C PRO A 12 4.83 2.12 16.97
N GLU A 13 3.81 1.37 17.40
CA GLU A 13 3.72 0.68 18.70
C GLU A 13 3.83 -0.84 18.55
N ASP A 14 3.87 -1.57 19.68
CA ASP A 14 3.78 -3.03 19.78
C ASP A 14 2.37 -3.62 19.49
N ARG A 15 1.43 -2.80 18.99
CA ARG A 15 0.13 -3.25 18.47
C ARG A 15 -0.18 -2.67 17.09
N CYS A 16 -0.75 -3.50 16.24
CA CYS A 16 -1.25 -3.08 14.93
C CYS A 16 -2.55 -2.28 15.09
N PRO A 17 -2.63 -1.03 14.60
CA PRO A 17 -3.88 -0.25 14.65
C PRO A 17 -4.96 -0.80 13.71
N SER A 18 -4.59 -1.62 12.71
CA SER A 18 -5.54 -2.16 11.74
C SER A 18 -6.19 -3.49 12.20
N CYS A 19 -5.42 -4.44 12.74
CA CYS A 19 -5.96 -5.73 13.22
C CYS A 19 -5.90 -5.93 14.74
N GLY A 20 -5.28 -5.02 15.50
CA GLY A 20 -5.07 -5.18 16.95
C GLY A 20 -4.03 -6.24 17.33
N GLY A 21 -3.35 -6.87 16.35
CA GLY A 21 -2.37 -7.91 16.59
C GLY A 21 -1.10 -7.41 17.29
N LYS A 22 -0.60 -8.19 18.24
CA LYS A 22 0.71 -7.98 18.93
C LYS A 22 1.88 -8.70 18.26
N LYS A 23 1.62 -9.54 17.25
CA LYS A 23 2.65 -10.28 16.49
C LYS A 23 3.30 -9.38 15.45
N LEU A 24 3.96 -8.34 15.93
CA LEU A 24 4.71 -7.42 15.09
C LEU A 24 6.19 -7.84 15.09
N ARG A 25 6.83 -7.70 13.94
CA ARG A 25 8.25 -8.01 13.75
C ARG A 25 9.00 -6.79 13.21
N GLU A 26 10.32 -6.83 13.16
CA GLU A 26 11.08 -5.79 12.46
C GLU A 26 10.82 -5.88 10.94
N PRO A 27 10.60 -4.76 10.24
CA PRO A 27 10.43 -4.75 8.80
C PRO A 27 11.72 -5.19 8.10
N GLU A 28 11.63 -6.18 7.21
CA GLU A 28 12.72 -6.58 6.33
C GLU A 28 12.64 -5.81 4.99
N GLY A 29 13.76 -5.64 4.31
CA GLY A 29 13.81 -4.84 3.07
C GLY A 29 12.86 -5.33 1.97
N GLY A 30 12.57 -6.63 1.93
CA GLY A 30 11.64 -7.25 0.98
C GLY A 30 10.19 -7.34 1.46
N ASP A 31 9.88 -6.90 2.68
CA ASP A 31 8.52 -6.99 3.20
C ASP A 31 7.58 -6.04 2.44
N PRO A 32 6.45 -6.54 1.91
CA PRO A 32 5.46 -5.69 1.28
C PRO A 32 4.78 -4.81 2.33
N VAL A 33 4.96 -3.50 2.23
CA VAL A 33 4.34 -2.50 3.09
C VAL A 33 3.31 -1.72 2.30
N LEU A 34 2.13 -1.52 2.88
CA LEU A 34 1.08 -0.67 2.34
C LEU A 34 1.62 0.77 2.22
N LEU A 35 1.80 1.23 0.99
CA LEU A 35 2.20 2.59 0.68
C LEU A 35 0.99 3.51 0.82
N MET A 36 -0.09 3.19 0.11
CA MET A 36 -1.34 3.94 0.19
C MET A 36 -2.53 3.17 -0.37
N THR A 37 -3.73 3.62 0.00
CA THR A 37 -4.99 3.21 -0.60
C THR A 37 -5.49 4.34 -1.49
N ALA A 38 -5.70 4.07 -2.78
CA ALA A 38 -6.15 5.06 -3.75
C ALA A 38 -7.30 4.52 -4.60
N ALA A 39 -8.14 5.40 -5.15
CA ALA A 39 -9.16 5.01 -6.12
C ALA A 39 -8.49 4.43 -7.39
N GLU A 40 -9.20 3.55 -8.11
CA GLU A 40 -8.70 2.83 -9.30
C GLU A 40 -7.86 3.71 -10.25
N GLY A 41 -8.33 4.89 -10.64
CA GLY A 41 -7.59 5.78 -11.55
C GLY A 41 -6.30 6.35 -10.95
N LYS A 42 -6.28 6.69 -9.65
CA LYS A 42 -5.05 7.14 -8.98
C LYS A 42 -4.07 5.99 -8.79
N ALA A 43 -4.57 4.81 -8.44
CA ALA A 43 -3.75 3.62 -8.28
C ALA A 43 -3.02 3.24 -9.58
N ASP A 44 -3.68 3.37 -10.73
CA ASP A 44 -3.10 3.11 -12.05
C ASP A 44 -1.98 4.12 -12.40
N LEU A 45 -2.18 5.40 -12.09
CA LEU A 45 -1.15 6.43 -12.24
C LEU A 45 0.07 6.14 -11.37
N ILE A 46 -0.14 5.79 -10.11
CA ILE A 46 0.95 5.47 -9.18
C ILE A 46 1.67 4.18 -9.63
N SER A 47 0.92 3.18 -10.11
CA SER A 47 1.45 1.95 -10.70
C SER A 47 2.42 2.24 -11.83
N SER A 48 1.98 3.09 -12.77
CA SER A 48 2.77 3.47 -13.94
C SER A 48 4.05 4.19 -13.53
N LEU A 49 3.96 5.11 -12.57
CA LEU A 49 5.11 5.84 -12.02
C LEU A 49 6.14 4.89 -11.37
N LEU A 50 5.66 3.91 -10.59
CA LEU A 50 6.49 2.91 -9.94
C LEU A 50 7.15 2.00 -10.98
N ASP A 51 6.43 1.60 -12.03
CA ASP A 51 6.95 0.77 -13.13
C ASP A 51 8.06 1.49 -13.91
N GLU A 52 7.85 2.76 -14.27
CA GLU A 52 8.86 3.59 -14.95
C GLU A 52 10.15 3.72 -14.14
N ASN A 53 10.02 3.79 -12.80
CA ASN A 53 11.16 3.86 -11.89
C ASN A 53 11.75 2.48 -11.54
N ARG A 54 11.22 1.40 -12.14
CA ARG A 54 11.56 -0.01 -11.87
C ARG A 54 11.45 -0.39 -10.40
N ILE A 55 10.43 0.12 -9.73
CA ILE A 55 10.13 -0.20 -8.34
C ILE A 55 9.11 -1.35 -8.29
N PRO A 56 9.47 -2.48 -7.65
CA PRO A 56 8.51 -3.56 -7.45
C PRO A 56 7.35 -3.06 -6.60
N HIS A 57 6.14 -3.21 -7.12
CA HIS A 57 4.92 -2.80 -6.45
C HIS A 57 3.84 -3.84 -6.72
N GLU A 58 2.91 -3.98 -5.77
CA GLU A 58 1.79 -4.89 -5.87
C GLU A 58 0.50 -4.14 -5.59
N ILE A 59 -0.46 -4.28 -6.49
CA ILE A 59 -1.76 -3.62 -6.36
C ILE A 59 -2.80 -4.67 -6.06
N ARG A 60 -3.43 -4.55 -4.90
CA ARG A 60 -4.54 -5.42 -4.51
C ARG A 60 -5.83 -4.62 -4.43
N ALA A 61 -6.93 -5.23 -4.82
CA ALA A 61 -8.24 -4.64 -4.59
C ALA A 61 -8.48 -4.50 -3.08
N CYS A 62 -8.96 -3.32 -2.65
CA CYS A 62 -9.36 -3.06 -1.28
C CYS A 62 -10.85 -3.36 -1.14
N GLY A 63 -11.17 -4.55 -0.64
CA GLY A 63 -12.55 -4.98 -0.34
C GLY A 63 -13.06 -6.11 -1.21
N LEU A 64 -14.26 -6.59 -0.88
CA LEU A 64 -15.00 -7.57 -1.66
C LEU A 64 -15.60 -6.84 -2.87
N ASP A 65 -15.27 -7.27 -4.09
CA ASP A 65 -15.93 -6.82 -5.33
C ASP A 65 -17.38 -7.32 -5.28
N THR A 66 -18.22 -6.61 -4.51
CA THR A 66 -19.66 -6.87 -4.46
C THR A 66 -20.29 -6.09 -5.60
N PRO A 67 -20.84 -6.74 -6.63
CA PRO A 67 -21.64 -6.04 -7.62
C PRO A 67 -22.85 -5.43 -6.90
N THR A 68 -22.86 -4.11 -6.76
CA THR A 68 -24.02 -3.39 -6.24
C THR A 68 -24.95 -3.02 -7.40
N ALA A 69 -26.26 -2.95 -7.12
CA ALA A 69 -27.30 -2.66 -8.12
C ALA A 69 -27.16 -1.29 -8.83
N TYR A 70 -26.23 -0.44 -8.40
CA TYR A 70 -26.00 0.93 -8.88
C TYR A 70 -24.76 1.09 -9.79
N GLY A 71 -24.18 -0.01 -10.26
CA GLY A 71 -22.97 0.00 -11.10
C GLY A 71 -21.68 -0.14 -10.28
N ARG A 72 -20.58 -0.46 -10.97
CA ARG A 72 -19.27 -0.76 -10.38
C ARG A 72 -18.78 0.44 -9.55
N MET A 73 -18.86 0.34 -8.21
CA MET A 73 -18.26 1.35 -7.33
C MET A 73 -16.75 1.41 -7.59
N PRO A 74 -16.13 2.61 -7.56
CA PRO A 74 -14.69 2.72 -7.71
C PRO A 74 -14.04 1.89 -6.61
N SER A 75 -13.52 0.73 -7.01
CA SER A 75 -12.87 -0.19 -6.10
C SER A 75 -11.57 0.47 -5.70
N ASN A 76 -11.48 0.91 -4.45
CA ASN A 76 -10.21 1.37 -3.91
C ASN A 76 -9.19 0.24 -4.08
N ARG A 77 -7.96 0.61 -4.41
CA ARG A 77 -6.85 -0.31 -4.57
C ARG A 77 -5.79 0.03 -3.54
N ASN A 78 -5.30 -1.00 -2.88
CA ASN A 78 -4.19 -0.94 -1.94
C ASN A 78 -2.90 -1.20 -2.71
N LEU A 79 -1.99 -0.24 -2.66
CA LEU A 79 -0.67 -0.36 -3.26
C LEU A 79 0.33 -0.76 -2.18
N PHE A 80 1.05 -1.83 -2.44
CA PHE A 80 2.09 -2.38 -1.58
C PHE A 80 3.44 -2.25 -2.28
N VAL A 81 4.46 -1.85 -1.52
CA VAL A 81 5.83 -1.72 -1.99
C VAL A 81 6.77 -2.33 -0.96
N PRO A 82 7.93 -2.88 -1.36
CA PRO A 82 8.88 -3.41 -0.40
C PRO A 82 9.40 -2.29 0.50
N TYR A 83 9.60 -2.58 1.78
CA TYR A 83 10.06 -1.60 2.77
C TYR A 83 11.35 -0.88 2.35
N ALA A 84 12.28 -1.58 1.69
CA ALA A 84 13.51 -0.97 1.16
C ALA A 84 13.24 0.13 0.12
N ALA A 85 12.16 0.01 -0.65
CA ALA A 85 11.75 0.99 -1.66
C ALA A 85 10.76 2.04 -1.13
N LEU A 86 10.17 1.82 0.05
CA LEU A 86 9.11 2.68 0.59
C LEU A 86 9.52 4.15 0.68
N LYS A 87 10.69 4.46 1.23
CA LYS A 87 11.21 5.84 1.29
C LYS A 87 11.33 6.46 -0.10
N ARG A 88 11.83 5.69 -1.07
CA ARG A 88 11.99 6.15 -2.46
C ARG A 88 10.64 6.39 -3.11
N CYS A 89 9.64 5.55 -2.83
CA CYS A 89 8.26 5.74 -3.29
C CYS A 89 7.65 7.02 -2.71
N GLU A 90 7.83 7.29 -1.42
CA GLU A 90 7.33 8.52 -0.79
C GLU A 90 7.96 9.77 -1.42
N GLU A 91 9.27 9.74 -1.70
CA GLU A 91 9.96 10.84 -2.39
C GLU A 91 9.44 11.03 -3.82
N LEU A 92 9.24 9.95 -4.57
CA LEU A 92 8.69 9.99 -5.93
C LEU A 92 7.26 10.52 -5.97
N LEU A 93 6.41 10.09 -5.03
CA LEU A 93 5.03 10.56 -4.93
C LEU A 93 4.97 12.06 -4.65
N ARG A 94 5.87 12.55 -3.79
CA ARG A 94 6.00 13.97 -3.48
C ARG A 94 6.50 14.76 -4.68
N ASP A 95 7.51 14.26 -5.38
CA ASP A 95 8.06 14.89 -6.58
C ASP A 95 7.03 14.99 -7.71
N SER A 96 6.23 13.93 -7.90
CA SER A 96 5.13 13.89 -8.87
C SER A 96 3.88 14.68 -8.45
N GLY A 97 3.84 15.23 -7.23
CA GLY A 97 2.68 15.99 -6.72
C GLY A 97 1.42 15.16 -6.51
N ILE A 98 1.55 13.85 -6.31
CA ILE A 98 0.41 12.94 -6.04
C ILE A 98 -0.03 13.04 -4.57
N VAL A 99 0.89 13.44 -3.67
CA VAL A 99 0.71 13.60 -2.22
C VAL A 99 1.19 14.95 -1.70
#